data_AF-X0U7G5-F1
#
_entry.id   AF-X0U7G5-F1
#
_cell.length_a   1.000
_cell.length_b   1.000
_cell.length_c   1.000
_cell.angle_alpha   90.00
_cell.angle_beta   90.00
_cell.angle_gamma   90.00
#
_symmetry.space_group_name_H-M   'P 1'
#
loop_
_entity.id
_entity.type
_entity.pdbx_description
1 polymer ?
#
loop_
_entity_poly.entity_id
_entity_poly.type
_entity_poly.pdbx_seq_one_letter_code
_entity_poly.pdbx_strand_id
1 'polypeptide(L)' 'MKRDQINIVEITLHTGWASFKPLSQAAVEKNVVPREYFKIDDEAAAIINRVKEKGHRVVAIGTTTTRALET' A
#
# COMPACT_ATOMS: atom_id res chain seq x y z
N MET A 1 -6.62 -20.62 -1.98
CA MET A 1 -6.59 -20.38 -0.51
C MET A 1 -7.99 -20.64 0.04
N LYS A 2 -8.13 -21.30 1.20
CA LYS A 2 -9.41 -21.36 1.91
C LYS A 2 -9.66 -20.00 2.56
N ARG A 3 -10.75 -19.32 2.21
CA ARG A 3 -11.06 -17.96 2.70
C ARG A 3 -11.29 -17.93 4.21
N ASP A 4 -11.82 -19.00 4.77
CA ASP A 4 -12.27 -19.06 6.16
C ASP A 4 -11.12 -19.08 7.20
N GLN A 5 -9.87 -19.12 6.74
CA GLN A 5 -8.68 -19.17 7.60
C GLN A 5 -7.76 -17.94 7.43
N ILE A 6 -8.21 -16.92 6.69
CA ILE A 6 -7.41 -15.72 6.41
C ILE A 6 -8.23 -14.46 6.62
N ASN A 7 -7.63 -13.45 7.23
CA ASN A 7 -8.20 -12.10 7.25
C ASN A 7 -7.84 -11.42 5.93
N ILE A 8 -8.84 -10.85 5.25
CA ILE A 8 -8.65 -9.96 4.11
C ILE A 8 -8.87 -8.55 4.62
N VAL A 9 -7.84 -7.72 4.52
CA VAL A 9 -7.85 -6.33 4.97
C VAL A 9 -7.54 -5.45 3.78
N GLU A 10 -8.36 -4.44 3.56
CA GLU A 10 -8.20 -3.49 2.47
C GLU A 10 -7.58 -2.19 3.00
N ILE A 11 -6.70 -1.61 2.19
CA ILE A 11 -6.17 -0.27 2.39
C ILE A 11 -6.39 0.52 1.09
N THR A 12 -6.43 1.84 1.20
CA THR A 12 -6.69 2.69 0.04
C THR A 12 -5.43 3.47 -0.32
N LEU A 13 -5.04 3.47 -1.59
CA LEU A 13 -4.15 4.47 -2.17
C LEU A 13 -4.97 5.33 -3.14
N HIS A 14 -4.97 6.63 -2.92
CA HIS A 14 -5.48 7.60 -3.88
C HIS A 14 -4.38 7.93 -4.89
N THR A 15 -4.52 7.42 -6.11
CA THR A 15 -3.63 7.76 -7.20
C THR A 15 -3.86 9.21 -7.62
N GLY A 16 -2.77 9.97 -7.71
CA GLY A 16 -2.81 11.35 -8.18
C GLY A 16 -2.86 11.42 -9.70
N TRP A 17 -3.31 12.57 -10.24
CA TRP A 17 -3.29 12.85 -11.69
C TRP A 17 -1.90 12.67 -12.33
N ALA A 18 -0.84 12.84 -11.55
CA ALA A 18 0.54 12.75 -12.01
C ALA A 18 0.95 11.33 -12.44
N SER A 19 0.28 10.29 -11.94
CA SER A 19 0.52 8.91 -12.38
C SER A 19 0.15 8.69 -13.86
N PHE A 20 -0.66 9.58 -14.43
CA PHE A 20 -1.05 9.57 -15.84
C PHE A 20 -0.25 10.57 -16.69
N LYS A 21 0.58 11.41 -16.06
CA LYS A 21 1.39 12.39 -16.78
C LYS A 21 2.57 11.66 -17.45
N PRO A 22 2.77 11.78 -18.77
CA PRO A 22 3.95 11.24 -19.41
C PRO A 22 5.22 11.85 -18.82
N LEU A 23 6.24 11.02 -18.62
CA LEU A 23 7.55 11.50 -18.22
C LEU A 23 8.15 12.31 -19.37
N SER A 24 8.45 13.58 -19.10
CA SER A 24 8.86 14.54 -20.13
C SER A 24 10.36 14.79 -20.15
N GLN A 25 11.09 14.37 -19.11
CA GLN A 25 12.54 14.58 -19.00
C GLN A 25 13.29 13.35 -19.48
N ALA A 26 14.34 13.56 -20.29
CA ALA A 26 15.17 12.49 -20.84
C ALA A 26 15.94 11.71 -19.76
N ALA A 27 16.36 12.38 -18.69
CA ALA A 27 16.98 11.75 -17.53
C ALA A 27 15.88 11.34 -16.54
N VAL A 28 15.83 10.06 -16.17
CA VAL A 28 14.77 9.48 -15.32
C VAL A 28 14.71 10.18 -13.96
N GLU A 29 15.86 10.51 -13.37
CA GLU A 29 15.99 11.12 -12.04
C GLU A 29 15.44 12.55 -11.99
N LYS A 30 15.32 13.22 -13.15
CA LYS A 30 14.77 14.58 -13.26
C LYS A 30 13.25 14.58 -13.32
N ASN A 31 12.60 13.42 -13.41
CA ASN A 31 11.16 13.32 -13.36
C ASN A 31 10.70 13.29 -11.89
N VAL A 32 10.15 14.43 -11.42
CA VAL A 32 9.60 14.53 -10.07
C VAL A 32 8.22 13.87 -10.03
N VAL A 33 8.07 12.85 -9.18
CA VAL A 33 6.78 12.21 -8.90
C VAL A 33 6.17 12.90 -7.66
N PRO A 34 4.97 13.50 -7.77
CA PRO A 34 4.28 14.08 -6.62
C PRO A 34 3.96 13.03 -5.55
N ARG A 35 3.80 13.49 -4.30
CA ARG A 35 3.41 12.59 -3.20
C ARG A 35 2.04 11.97 -3.46
N GLU A 36 1.93 10.68 -3.15
CA GLU A 36 0.69 9.92 -3.20
C GLU A 36 0.08 9.84 -1.80
N TYR A 37 -1.25 9.88 -1.70
CA TYR A 37 -1.95 9.75 -0.42
C TYR A 37 -2.46 8.32 -0.27
N PHE A 38 -2.13 7.68 0.85
CA PHE A 38 -2.76 6.42 1.25
C PHE A 38 -3.51 6.60 2.56
N LYS A 39 -4.50 5.74 2.77
CA LYS A 39 -5.31 5.66 3.97
C LYS A 39 -5.32 4.22 4.45
N ILE A 40 -4.90 4.03 5.69
CA ILE A 40 -5.07 2.80 6.45
C ILE A 40 -6.02 3.15 7.59
N ASP A 41 -7.22 2.59 7.56
CA ASP A 41 -8.22 2.88 8.58
C ASP A 41 -7.84 2.24 9.91
N ASP A 42 -8.31 2.80 11.03
CA ASP A 42 -7.97 2.31 12.37
C ASP A 42 -8.30 0.83 12.56
N GLU A 43 -9.41 0.36 11.97
CA GLU A 43 -9.78 -1.05 11.98
C GLU A 43 -8.77 -1.92 11.22
N ALA A 44 -8.36 -1.50 10.03
CA ALA A 44 -7.36 -2.20 9.23
C ALA A 44 -6.02 -2.29 9.96
N ALA A 45 -5.57 -1.16 10.54
CA ALA A 45 -4.36 -1.09 11.33
C ALA A 45 -4.43 -2.02 12.55
N ALA A 46 -5.55 -2.02 13.27
CA ALA A 46 -5.76 -2.88 14.43
C ALA A 46 -5.71 -4.37 14.08
N ILE A 47 -6.32 -4.78 12.96
CA ILE A 47 -6.29 -6.18 12.50
C ILE A 47 -4.85 -6.59 12.13
N ILE A 48 -4.14 -5.76 11.36
CA ILE A 48 -2.77 -6.03 10.92
C ILE A 48 -1.83 -6.18 12.13
N ASN A 49 -1.89 -5.24 13.07
CA ASN A 49 -1.07 -5.26 14.28
C ASN A 49 -1.36 -6.49 15.14
N ARG A 50 -2.64 -6.81 15.36
CA ARG A 50 -3.04 -8.00 16.13
C ARG A 50 -2.54 -9.30 15.49
N VAL A 51 -2.58 -9.41 14.17
CA VAL A 51 -2.06 -10.60 13.44
C VAL A 51 -0.54 -10.71 13.64
N LYS A 52 0.17 -9.60 13.53
CA LYS A 52 1.63 -9.53 13.73
C LYS A 52 2.04 -9.88 15.17
N GLU A 53 1.34 -9.33 16.16
CA GLU A 53 1.55 -9.61 17.59
C GLU A 53 1.33 -11.08 17.94
N LYS A 54 0.37 -11.75 17.30
CA LYS A 54 0.10 -13.18 17.46
C LYS A 54 1.11 -14.09 16.73
N GLY A 55 2.14 -13.51 16.10
CA GLY A 55 3.17 -14.26 15.36
C GLY A 55 2.66 -14.84 14.04
N HIS A 56 1.53 -14.35 13.52
CA HIS A 56 1.02 -14.74 12.21
C HIS A 56 1.63 -13.86 11.10
N ARG A 57 1.52 -14.33 9.86
CA ARG A 57 2.07 -13.63 8.70
C ARG A 57 1.10 -12.55 8.20
N VAL A 58 1.65 -11.39 7.90
CA VAL A 58 0.99 -10.35 7.10
C VAL A 58 1.59 -10.41 5.70
N VAL A 59 0.76 -10.55 4.67
CA VAL A 59 1.19 -10.66 3.28
C VAL A 59 0.62 -9.48 2.50
N ALA A 60 1.47 -8.53 2.12
CA ALA A 60 1.10 -7.43 1.26
C ALA A 60 0.87 -7.94 -0.18
N ILE A 61 -0.25 -7.55 -0.78
CA ILE A 61 -0.56 -7.89 -2.17
C ILE A 61 -0.30 -6.66 -3.04
N GLY A 62 0.80 -6.70 -3.80
CA GLY A 62 1.23 -5.63 -4.70
C GLY A 62 2.23 -4.65 -4.06
N THR A 63 3.11 -4.08 -4.90
CA THR A 63 4.19 -3.18 -4.46
C THR A 63 3.67 -1.89 -3.86
N THR A 64 2.53 -1.38 -4.33
CA THR A 64 1.84 -0.22 -3.76
C THR A 64 1.43 -0.47 -2.31
N THR A 65 0.81 -1.62 -2.05
CA THR A 65 0.41 -2.04 -0.70
C THR A 65 1.64 -2.18 0.20
N THR A 66 2.71 -2.80 -0.31
CA THR A 66 3.97 -2.91 0.43
C THR A 66 4.53 -1.55 0.82
N ARG A 67 4.61 -0.60 -0.12
CA ARG A 67 5.12 0.76 0.16
C ARG A 67 4.28 1.46 1.24
N ALA A 68 2.96 1.34 1.18
CA ALA A 68 2.06 1.95 2.16
C ALA A 68 2.22 1.34 3.57
N LEU A 69 2.51 0.03 3.68
CA LEU A 69 2.70 -0.63 4.99
C LEU A 69 4.09 -0.39 5.61
N GLU A 70 5.09 -0.05 4.81
CA GLU A 70 6.49 0.14 5.24
C GLU A 70 6.89 1.63 5.40
N THR A 71 5.94 2.57 5.22
CA THR A 71 6.13 4.02 5.44
C THR A 71 5.82 4.40 6.88
#